data_AF-A0A3P4APK5-F1
#
_entry.id   AF-A0A3P4APK5-F1
#
_cell.length_a   1.000
_cell.length_b   1.000
_cell.length_c   1.000
_cell.angle_alpha   90.00
_cell.angle_beta   90.00
_cell.angle_gamma   90.00
#
_symmetry.space_group_name_H-M   'P 1'
#
loop_
_entity.id
_entity.type
_entity.pdbx_description
1 polymer ?
#
loop_
_entity_poly.entity_id
_entity_poly.type
_entity_poly.pdbx_seq_one_letter_code
_entity_poly.pdbx_strand_id
1 'polypeptide(L)'
;MVRVGMRAAPRVSLEALKAALGGLKLSEAKVYLITDWQDKRDQARYALLLHTGKKDLLVPDAFGPAFPGGEEALSELVGLLLAQGARRFYEAVVSPGEMTALLDLPPEELLKRVMAIANPTDPGIYLKQAA
;
A
#
# COMPACT_ATOMS: atom_id res chain seq x y z
N MET A 1 10.44 -11.37 2.31
CA MET A 1 9.22 -10.56 2.17
C MET A 1 8.03 -11.48 1.95
N VAL A 2 6.93 -11.27 2.66
CA VAL A 2 5.69 -12.05 2.51
C VAL A 2 4.78 -11.33 1.51
N ARG A 3 4.23 -12.03 0.52
CA ARG A 3 3.23 -11.48 -0.41
C ARG A 3 1.86 -12.04 -0.06
N VAL A 4 0.88 -11.17 0.16
CA VAL A 4 -0.51 -11.53 0.48
C VAL A 4 -1.49 -10.78 -0.43
N GLY A 5 -2.75 -11.23 -0.45
CA GLY A 5 -3.79 -10.64 -1.29
C GLY A 5 -3.63 -10.98 -2.77
N MET A 6 -4.48 -10.37 -3.59
CA MET A 6 -4.58 -10.61 -5.03
C MET A 6 -4.86 -9.30 -5.77
N ARG A 7 -4.29 -9.17 -6.97
CA ARG A 7 -4.52 -8.00 -7.83
C ARG A 7 -6.01 -7.77 -8.06
N ALA A 8 -6.43 -6.50 -8.05
CA ALA A 8 -7.81 -6.07 -8.28
C ALA A 8 -8.86 -6.71 -7.34
N ALA A 9 -8.46 -7.24 -6.18
CA ALA A 9 -9.36 -7.82 -5.19
C ALA A 9 -9.24 -7.08 -3.84
N PRO A 10 -9.84 -5.87 -3.70
CA PRO A 10 -9.58 -5.00 -2.55
C PRO A 10 -9.97 -5.66 -1.21
N ARG A 11 -11.20 -6.19 -1.10
CA ARG A 11 -11.70 -6.78 0.15
C ARG A 11 -10.92 -8.03 0.56
N VAL A 12 -10.65 -8.93 -0.39
CA VAL A 12 -9.86 -10.15 -0.15
C VAL A 12 -8.44 -9.79 0.30
N SER A 13 -7.83 -8.79 -0.33
CA SER A 13 -6.48 -8.34 0.00
C SER A 13 -6.41 -7.65 1.35
N LEU A 14 -7.43 -6.86 1.72
CA LEU A 14 -7.53 -6.22 3.02
C LEU A 14 -7.65 -7.27 4.14
N GLU A 15 -8.52 -8.27 3.97
CA GLU A 15 -8.68 -9.34 4.97
C GLU A 15 -7.42 -10.21 5.10
N ALA A 16 -6.77 -10.56 3.98
CA ALA A 16 -5.50 -11.28 4.01
C ALA A 16 -4.39 -10.46 4.72
N LEU A 17 -4.37 -9.15 4.51
CA LEU A 17 -3.45 -8.25 5.21
C LEU A 17 -3.76 -8.17 6.71
N LYS A 18 -5.03 -8.00 7.11
CA LYS A 18 -5.46 -8.01 8.52
C LYS A 18 -4.96 -9.27 9.23
N ALA A 19 -5.16 -10.43 8.61
CA ALA A 19 -4.69 -11.71 9.14
C ALA A 19 -3.16 -11.78 9.25
N ALA A 20 -2.42 -11.28 8.26
CA ALA A 20 -0.96 -11.30 8.26
C ALA A 20 -0.31 -10.27 9.21
N LEU A 21 -0.99 -9.14 9.45
CA LEU A 21 -0.58 -8.12 10.41
C LEU A 21 -0.79 -8.59 11.86
N GLY A 22 -1.95 -9.20 12.15
CA GLY A 22 -2.33 -9.57 13.51
C GLY A 22 -2.23 -8.39 14.48
N GLY A 23 -1.55 -8.58 15.61
CA GLY A 23 -1.29 -7.55 16.64
C GLY A 23 0.07 -6.85 16.53
N LEU A 24 0.70 -6.85 15.34
CA LEU A 24 2.03 -6.26 15.17
C LEU A 24 2.00 -4.74 15.38
N LYS A 25 2.84 -4.24 16.30
CA LYS A 25 3.01 -2.79 16.51
C LYS A 25 3.79 -2.18 15.33
N LEU A 26 3.23 -1.14 14.72
CA LEU A 26 3.77 -0.50 13.52
C LEU A 26 4.42 0.87 13.80
N SER A 27 4.76 1.18 15.05
CA SER A 27 5.33 2.47 15.47
C SER A 27 6.59 2.86 14.70
N GLU A 28 7.40 1.88 14.32
CA GLU A 28 8.63 2.07 13.53
C GLU A 28 8.48 1.56 12.09
N ALA A 29 7.26 1.23 11.64
CA ALA A 29 7.07 0.84 10.25
C ALA A 29 7.23 2.04 9.30
N LYS A 30 7.57 1.74 8.06
CA LYS A 30 7.44 2.63 6.91
C LYS A 30 6.41 2.02 5.96
N VAL A 31 5.37 2.80 5.67
CA VAL A 31 4.27 2.42 4.80
C VAL A 31 4.54 3.03 3.43
N TYR A 32 4.69 2.19 2.40
CA TYR A 32 4.85 2.64 1.02
C TYR A 32 3.60 2.28 0.21
N LEU A 33 2.86 3.30 -0.20
CA LEU A 33 1.75 3.17 -1.15
C LEU A 33 2.32 3.33 -2.55
N ILE A 34 2.27 2.27 -3.36
CA ILE A 34 2.82 2.26 -4.71
C ILE A 34 1.67 2.50 -5.69
N THR A 35 1.72 3.57 -6.47
CA THR A 35 0.66 3.96 -7.40
C THR A 35 1.21 4.28 -8.77
N ASP A 36 0.34 4.28 -9.78
CA ASP A 36 0.72 4.56 -11.16
C ASP A 36 0.53 6.02 -11.58
N TRP A 37 -0.39 6.78 -10.94
CA TRP A 37 -0.70 8.16 -11.29
C TRP A 37 -0.65 9.10 -10.09
N GLN A 38 0.05 10.24 -10.24
CA GLN A 38 0.13 11.27 -9.21
C GLN A 38 -1.05 12.26 -9.25
N ASP A 39 -1.49 12.67 -10.45
CA ASP A 39 -2.47 13.76 -10.61
C ASP A 39 -3.94 13.29 -10.61
N LYS A 40 -4.19 12.03 -10.96
CA LYS A 40 -5.55 11.49 -11.15
C LYS A 40 -5.85 10.42 -10.11
N ARG A 41 -6.03 10.87 -8.85
CA ARG A 41 -6.30 9.99 -7.71
C ARG A 41 -7.64 9.26 -7.82
N ASP A 42 -8.59 9.84 -8.54
CA ASP A 42 -9.93 9.28 -8.85
C ASP A 42 -9.87 8.00 -9.70
N GLN A 43 -8.75 7.73 -10.36
CA GLN A 43 -8.54 6.54 -11.20
C GLN A 43 -7.29 5.76 -10.79
N ALA A 44 -6.65 6.15 -9.68
CA ALA A 44 -5.41 5.55 -9.23
C ALA A 44 -5.65 4.13 -8.67
N ARG A 45 -4.71 3.24 -8.94
CA ARG A 45 -4.58 1.95 -8.25
C ARG A 45 -3.41 2.01 -7.28
N TYR A 46 -3.53 1.25 -6.20
CA TYR A 46 -2.52 1.22 -5.14
C TYR A 46 -2.16 -0.22 -4.78
N ALA A 47 -0.85 -0.47 -4.77
CA ALA A 47 -0.22 -1.58 -4.08
C ALA A 47 0.37 -1.08 -2.75
N LEU A 48 0.70 -2.01 -1.85
CA LEU A 48 1.24 -1.69 -0.53
C LEU A 48 2.53 -2.46 -0.29
N LEU A 49 3.60 -1.76 0.07
CA LEU A 49 4.79 -2.34 0.70
C LEU A 49 4.91 -1.81 2.13
N LEU A 50 4.80 -2.71 3.10
CA LEU A 50 4.99 -2.40 4.51
C LEU A 50 6.36 -2.91 4.97
N HIS A 51 7.25 -1.97 5.29
CA HIS A 51 8.57 -2.27 5.83
C HIS A 51 8.61 -2.04 7.33
N THR A 52 8.78 -3.10 8.12
CA THR A 52 8.77 -3.02 9.60
C THR A 52 10.16 -3.04 10.22
N GLY A 53 11.22 -3.06 9.40
CA GLY A 53 12.61 -3.24 9.83
C GLY A 53 13.00 -4.69 10.15
N LYS A 54 12.03 -5.54 10.54
CA LYS A 54 12.24 -6.98 10.79
C LYS A 54 11.69 -7.87 9.68
N LYS A 55 10.55 -7.48 9.11
CA LYS A 55 9.90 -8.18 8.01
C LYS A 55 9.20 -7.21 7.08
N ASP A 56 9.12 -7.61 5.82
CA ASP A 56 8.43 -6.86 4.78
C ASP A 56 7.20 -7.63 4.31
N LEU A 57 6.12 -6.89 4.07
CA LEU A 57 4.87 -7.41 3.54
C LEU A 57 4.49 -6.64 2.29
N LEU A 58 4.19 -7.36 1.22
CA LEU A 58 3.73 -6.83 -0.05
C LEU A 58 2.28 -7.24 -0.31
N VAL A 59 1.44 -6.28 -0.68
CA VAL A 59 0.13 -6.50 -1.29
C VAL A 59 0.19 -5.95 -2.72
N PRO A 60 -0.22 -6.71 -3.75
CA PRO A 60 -0.23 -6.22 -5.12
C PRO A 60 -1.23 -5.08 -5.32
N ASP A 61 -1.28 -4.53 -6.54
CA ASP A 61 -2.18 -3.44 -6.95
C ASP A 61 -3.65 -3.88 -6.86
N ALA A 62 -4.24 -3.67 -5.68
CA ALA A 62 -5.56 -4.17 -5.30
C ALA A 62 -6.47 -3.09 -4.72
N PHE A 63 -5.94 -1.93 -4.35
CA PHE A 63 -6.68 -0.85 -3.69
C PHE A 63 -6.82 0.37 -4.59
N GLY A 64 -7.66 1.32 -4.18
CA GLY A 64 -7.92 2.57 -4.91
C GLY A 64 -9.19 2.57 -5.74
N PRO A 65 -9.64 3.75 -6.19
CA PRO A 65 -10.89 3.92 -6.94
C PRO A 65 -10.87 3.28 -8.33
N ALA A 66 -9.71 2.85 -8.83
CA ALA A 66 -9.61 2.02 -10.04
C ALA A 66 -10.39 0.69 -9.94
N PHE A 67 -10.72 0.23 -8.72
CA PHE A 67 -11.42 -1.02 -8.48
C PHE A 67 -12.73 -0.80 -7.71
N PRO A 68 -13.80 -1.58 -8.00
CA PRO A 68 -15.04 -1.51 -7.24
C PRO A 68 -14.81 -1.77 -5.74
N GLY A 69 -15.18 -0.81 -4.89
CA GLY A 69 -14.94 -0.86 -3.45
C GLY A 69 -13.47 -0.69 -3.02
N GLY A 70 -12.57 -0.38 -3.96
CA GLY A 70 -11.14 -0.23 -3.69
C GLY A 70 -10.78 1.06 -2.96
N GLU A 71 -11.55 2.14 -3.15
CA GLU A 71 -11.40 3.39 -2.40
C GLU A 71 -11.75 3.20 -0.91
N GLU A 72 -12.89 2.55 -0.63
CA GLU A 72 -13.31 2.21 0.74
C GLU A 72 -12.28 1.29 1.41
N ALA A 73 -11.82 0.26 0.70
CA ALA A 73 -10.79 -0.65 1.20
C ALA A 73 -9.45 0.05 1.45
N LEU A 74 -9.07 1.05 0.64
CA LEU A 74 -7.87 1.87 0.85
C LEU A 74 -8.02 2.74 2.12
N SER A 75 -9.17 3.35 2.31
CA SER A 75 -9.47 4.13 3.52
C SER A 75 -9.42 3.26 4.78
N GLU A 76 -10.03 2.08 4.75
CA GLU A 76 -9.95 1.11 5.86
C GLU A 76 -8.52 0.63 6.11
N LEU A 77 -7.76 0.34 5.05
CA LEU A 77 -6.36 -0.04 5.13
C LEU A 77 -5.54 1.02 5.87
N VAL A 78 -5.63 2.28 5.45
CA VAL A 78 -4.86 3.37 6.05
C VAL A 78 -5.31 3.60 7.49
N GLY A 79 -6.61 3.56 7.77
CA GLY A 79 -7.17 3.63 9.12
C GLY A 79 -6.63 2.52 10.04
N LEU A 80 -6.56 1.28 9.56
CA LEU A 80 -5.99 0.15 10.30
C LEU A 80 -4.50 0.38 10.61
N LEU A 81 -3.71 0.81 9.64
CA LEU A 81 -2.27 1.04 9.82
C LEU A 81 -2.03 2.17 10.84
N LEU A 82 -2.82 3.24 10.79
CA LEU A 82 -2.80 4.33 11.77
C LEU A 82 -3.16 3.84 13.17
N ALA A 83 -4.22 3.04 13.29
CA ALA A 83 -4.64 2.46 14.58
C ALA A 83 -3.56 1.56 15.20
N GLN A 84 -2.78 0.85 14.38
CA GLN A 84 -1.63 0.05 14.81
C GLN A 84 -0.35 0.87 15.07
N GLY A 85 -0.45 2.20 14.96
CA GLY A 85 0.60 3.15 15.34
C GLY A 85 1.56 3.52 14.21
N ALA A 86 1.26 3.21 12.94
CA ALA A 86 2.08 3.66 11.81
C ALA A 86 2.08 5.19 11.72
N ARG A 87 3.28 5.78 11.56
CA ARG A 87 3.45 7.25 11.50
C ARG A 87 4.10 7.76 10.22
N ARG A 88 4.76 6.88 9.47
CA ARG A 88 5.61 7.25 8.33
C ARG A 88 5.03 6.67 7.05
N PHE A 89 4.27 7.49 6.34
CA PHE A 89 3.65 7.14 5.07
C PHE A 89 4.44 7.77 3.92
N TYR A 90 4.59 6.99 2.87
CA TYR A 90 5.26 7.39 1.64
C TYR A 90 4.45 6.91 0.43
N GLU A 91 4.53 7.66 -0.66
CA GLU A 91 3.94 7.31 -1.95
C GLU A 91 5.06 7.13 -2.98
N ALA A 92 5.07 5.98 -3.65
CA ALA A 92 5.97 5.68 -4.75
C ALA A 92 5.17 5.69 -6.05
N VAL A 93 5.46 6.63 -6.94
CA VAL A 93 4.80 6.74 -8.24
C VAL A 93 5.63 6.03 -9.29
N VAL A 94 5.02 5.12 -10.03
CA VAL A 94 5.66 4.34 -11.10
C VAL A 94 4.86 4.41 -12.40
N SER A 95 5.46 4.06 -13.53
CA SER A 95 4.69 4.05 -14.77
C SER A 95 3.65 2.92 -14.73
N PRO A 96 2.43 3.09 -15.29
CA PRO A 96 1.40 2.04 -15.29
C PRO A 96 1.87 0.68 -15.84
N GLY A 97 2.71 0.69 -16.90
CA GLY A 97 3.30 -0.53 -17.47
C GLY A 97 4.39 -1.18 -16.61
N GLU A 98 5.01 -0.42 -15.70
CA GLU A 98 6.06 -0.92 -14.82
C GLU A 98 5.51 -1.58 -13.56
N MET A 99 4.28 -1.24 -13.13
CA MET A 99 3.69 -1.73 -11.88
C MET A 99 3.76 -3.24 -11.73
N THR A 100 3.38 -4.00 -12.75
CA THR A 100 3.39 -5.48 -12.67
C THR A 100 4.82 -6.02 -12.54
N ALA A 101 5.72 -5.58 -13.43
CA ALA A 101 7.10 -6.04 -13.43
C ALA A 101 7.84 -5.66 -12.14
N LEU A 102 7.58 -4.46 -11.61
CA LEU A 102 8.12 -3.98 -10.34
C LEU A 102 7.77 -4.92 -9.18
N LEU A 103 6.49 -5.30 -9.06
CA LEU A 103 6.00 -6.14 -7.97
C LEU A 103 6.50 -7.60 -8.04
N ASP A 104 7.07 -8.00 -9.18
CA ASP A 104 7.66 -9.32 -9.40
C ASP A 104 9.19 -9.31 -9.24
N LEU A 105 9.81 -8.16 -8.98
CA LEU A 105 11.24 -8.08 -8.65
C LEU A 105 11.57 -8.85 -7.36
N PRO A 106 12.83 -9.30 -7.21
CA PRO A 106 13.33 -9.81 -5.94
C PRO A 106 13.07 -8.82 -4.79
N PRO A 107 12.77 -9.29 -3.57
CA PRO A 107 12.39 -8.43 -2.45
C PRO A 107 13.37 -7.28 -2.17
N GLU A 108 14.66 -7.55 -2.23
CA GLU A 108 15.71 -6.55 -1.95
C GLU A 108 15.77 -5.46 -3.02
N GLU A 109 15.59 -5.84 -4.29
CA GLU A 109 15.57 -4.91 -5.41
C GLU A 109 14.29 -4.06 -5.41
N LEU A 110 13.14 -4.69 -5.15
CA LEU A 110 11.87 -3.98 -4.98
C LEU A 110 11.97 -2.94 -3.87
N LEU A 111 12.41 -3.34 -2.68
CA LEU A 111 12.52 -2.44 -1.54
C LEU A 111 13.48 -1.27 -1.84
N LYS A 112 14.66 -1.58 -2.39
CA LYS A 112 15.64 -0.56 -2.79
C LYS A 112 15.05 0.43 -3.80
N ARG A 113 14.35 -0.07 -4.81
CA ARG A 113 13.72 0.77 -5.84
C ARG A 113 12.63 1.65 -5.26
N VAL A 114 11.71 1.07 -4.47
CA VAL A 114 10.60 1.80 -3.84
C VAL A 114 11.14 2.87 -2.89
N MET A 115 12.10 2.54 -2.03
CA MET A 115 12.71 3.51 -1.12
C MET A 115 13.37 4.70 -1.83
N ALA A 116 13.93 4.47 -3.02
CA ALA A 116 14.62 5.51 -3.78
C ALA A 116 13.67 6.50 -4.47
N ILE A 117 12.45 6.08 -4.82
CA ILE A 117 11.48 6.89 -5.58
C ILE A 117 10.31 7.40 -4.72
N ALA A 118 10.20 6.94 -3.48
CA ALA A 118 9.07 7.26 -2.63
C ALA A 118 9.19 8.67 -2.03
N ASN A 119 8.11 9.44 -2.14
CA ASN A 119 7.96 10.74 -1.50
C ASN A 119 7.17 10.61 -0.20
N PRO A 120 7.50 11.36 0.87
CA PRO A 120 6.62 11.46 2.03
C PRO A 120 5.22 11.90 1.62
N THR A 121 4.19 11.24 2.15
CA THR A 121 2.78 11.54 1.81
C THR A 121 1.96 11.69 3.09
N ASP A 122 0.94 12.54 3.05
CA ASP A 122 -0.04 12.67 4.12
C ASP A 122 -1.07 11.55 4.01
N PRO A 123 -1.21 10.65 5.01
CA PRO A 123 -2.21 9.59 4.96
C PRO A 123 -3.66 10.11 4.86
N GLY A 124 -3.93 11.36 5.24
CA GLY A 124 -5.25 11.97 5.18
C GLY A 124 -5.85 12.02 3.77
N ILE A 125 -5.02 12.05 2.72
CA ILE A 125 -5.50 12.11 1.32
C ILE A 125 -6.10 10.80 0.82
N TYR A 126 -5.91 9.69 1.55
CA TYR A 126 -6.45 8.37 1.20
C TYR A 126 -7.64 7.97 2.08
N LEU A 127 -7.95 8.77 3.09
CA LEU A 127 -9.10 8.53 3.96
C LEU A 127 -10.34 9.14 3.31
N LYS A 128 -11.44 8.38 3.31
CA LYS A 128 -12.73 8.92 2.91
C LYS A 128 -13.15 9.96 3.95
N GLN A 129 -13.36 11.20 3.52
CA GLN A 129 -13.93 12.21 4.41
C GLN A 129 -15.34 11.76 4.80
N ALA A 130 -15.67 11.88 6.09
CA ALA A 130 -17.05 11.69 6.53
C ALA A 130 -17.92 12.74 5.81
N ALA A 131 -18.91 12.27 5.05
CA ALA A 131 -19.89 13.10 4.37
C ALA A 131 -20.87 13.74 5.37
#